data_AF-A0A4W2EJ78-F1
#
_entry.id   AF-A0A4W2EJ78-F1
#
_cell.length_a   1.000
_cell.length_b   1.000
_cell.length_c   1.000
_cell.angle_alpha   90.00
_cell.angle_beta   90.00
_cell.angle_gamma   90.00
#
_symmetry.space_group_name_H-M   'P 1'
#
loop_
_entity.id
_entity.type
_entity.pdbx_description
1 polymer ?
#
loop_
_entity_poly.entity_id
_entity_poly.type
_entity_poly.pdbx_seq_one_letter_code
_entity_poly.pdbx_strand_id
1 'polypeptide(L)'
;MTEMVRKITLSRAVRIMQNLFPEEYNFYPRSWILPDEFQLFVAQVRMVKDGDPSWKPTFIVKPDSGCQGDGIYLIKDPSDIRLSGTLQSRPAVVQEYICKPLLIDKLKFDIRLYVLLKSLEPLEIYIAKDGLSRFCTEPYQEPNPKNLHHIFMHLTNYSLNVHSGNFVHSDSTSTGSKRTFSSILYRLSSKGVDIKKIWSDIISLVIKTVIALTPELKVFYQSDIPAGRPGPTCFQILGFDILLMKNLKPILLEVNANPSMRIEHEQELSPGVFENVPSLVDEEVKVAVIRDTLRLMDPLKKKRESQSQLLGKSLASKENPPHSDLASASQGNANPDAHLPSICLKQVFPKYAKQFNYLRLVDRMANLFIRFLGIKGTMKLGPTGFRTFIRSVRPAPSGWGSGSLETSLTSGWPLLPDCPWENL
;
A
#
# COMPACT_ATOMS: atom_id res chain seq x y z
N MET A 1 -3.51 2.33 11.70
CA MET A 1 -3.37 1.80 10.33
C MET A 1 -4.69 1.80 9.55
N THR A 2 -5.77 1.24 10.08
CA THR A 2 -7.09 1.22 9.41
C THR A 2 -7.50 2.60 8.87
N GLU A 3 -7.39 3.63 9.71
CA GLU A 3 -7.67 5.03 9.33
C GLU A 3 -6.75 5.57 8.22
N MET A 4 -5.49 5.14 8.21
CA MET A 4 -4.47 5.59 7.26
C MET A 4 -4.67 5.06 5.85
N VAL A 5 -5.29 3.89 5.74
CA VAL A 5 -5.54 3.22 4.46
C VAL A 5 -6.99 3.36 4.00
N ARG A 6 -7.81 4.17 4.70
CA ARG A 6 -9.09 4.66 4.15
C ARG A 6 -8.82 5.43 2.86
N LYS A 7 -9.78 5.42 1.94
CA LYS A 7 -9.58 5.90 0.57
C LYS A 7 -9.13 7.36 0.55
N ILE A 8 -9.74 8.22 1.35
CA ILE A 8 -9.37 9.64 1.46
C ILE A 8 -7.98 9.80 2.05
N THR A 9 -7.68 9.19 3.20
CA THR A 9 -6.38 9.33 3.87
C THR A 9 -5.23 8.80 3.02
N LEU A 10 -5.42 7.61 2.40
CA LEU A 10 -4.47 7.05 1.44
C LEU A 10 -4.26 7.98 0.25
N SER A 11 -5.36 8.52 -0.32
CA SER A 11 -5.29 9.48 -1.44
C SER A 11 -4.51 10.72 -1.06
N ARG A 12 -4.73 11.29 0.14
CA ARG A 12 -3.99 12.46 0.64
C ARG A 12 -2.51 12.15 0.76
N ALA A 13 -2.15 11.07 1.46
CA ALA A 13 -0.75 10.69 1.67
C ALA A 13 0.00 10.46 0.34
N VAL A 14 -0.61 9.72 -0.60
CA VAL A 14 0.01 9.45 -1.90
C VAL A 14 0.07 10.71 -2.77
N ARG A 15 -0.97 11.55 -2.78
CA ARG A 15 -0.99 12.80 -3.56
C ARG A 15 0.01 13.84 -3.06
N ILE A 16 0.24 13.92 -1.74
CA ILE A 16 1.33 14.75 -1.19
C ILE A 16 2.67 14.33 -1.82
N MET A 17 2.93 13.02 -1.87
CA MET A 17 4.15 12.50 -2.49
C MET A 17 4.17 12.67 -4.02
N GLN A 18 3.02 12.63 -4.71
CA GLN A 18 2.91 12.96 -6.13
C GLN A 18 3.28 14.42 -6.42
N ASN A 19 2.87 15.35 -5.56
CA ASN A 19 3.23 16.76 -5.73
C ASN A 19 4.73 17.00 -5.49
N LEU A 20 5.33 16.30 -4.53
CA LEU A 20 6.76 16.41 -4.23
C LEU A 20 7.66 15.67 -5.23
N PHE A 21 7.20 14.51 -5.72
CA PHE A 21 7.98 13.59 -6.55
C PHE A 21 7.10 12.99 -7.68
N PRO A 22 6.66 13.80 -8.66
CA PRO A 22 5.66 13.41 -9.65
C PRO A 22 6.08 12.19 -10.49
N GLU A 23 7.33 12.14 -10.94
CA GLU A 23 7.86 11.02 -11.72
C GLU A 23 7.94 9.72 -10.92
N GLU A 24 8.14 9.82 -9.60
CA GLU A 24 8.31 8.67 -8.73
C GLU A 24 6.96 8.08 -8.29
N TYR A 25 5.92 8.92 -8.18
CA TYR A 25 4.58 8.55 -7.71
C TYR A 25 3.51 8.53 -8.81
N ASN A 26 3.92 8.36 -10.08
CA ASN A 26 3.01 8.23 -11.23
C ASN A 26 2.25 6.89 -11.32
N PHE A 27 2.24 6.09 -10.24
CA PHE A 27 1.56 4.78 -10.12
C PHE A 27 0.19 4.86 -9.44
N TYR A 28 -0.27 6.06 -9.07
CA TYR A 28 -1.57 6.30 -8.50
C TYR A 28 -2.38 7.20 -9.43
N PRO A 29 -3.60 6.80 -9.87
CA PRO A 29 -4.38 7.62 -10.80
C PRO A 29 -4.78 8.94 -10.15
N ARG A 30 -4.93 9.99 -10.96
CA ARG A 30 -5.36 11.31 -10.47
C ARG A 30 -6.70 11.18 -9.74
N SER A 31 -6.78 11.81 -8.57
CA SER A 31 -7.93 11.71 -7.68
C SER A 31 -8.32 13.07 -7.08
N TRP A 32 -9.58 13.19 -6.72
CA TRP A 32 -10.19 14.31 -6.01
C TRP A 32 -11.01 13.78 -4.82
N ILE A 33 -11.01 14.52 -3.72
CA ILE A 33 -11.66 14.19 -2.45
C ILE A 33 -12.92 15.04 -2.35
N LEU A 34 -14.07 14.38 -2.28
CA LEU A 34 -15.37 15.03 -2.17
C LEU A 34 -15.87 15.07 -0.72
N PRO A 35 -16.61 16.11 -0.32
CA PRO A 35 -17.08 17.23 -1.16
C PRO A 35 -16.06 18.35 -1.41
N ASP A 36 -15.00 18.42 -0.61
CA ASP A 36 -14.05 19.53 -0.54
C ASP A 36 -13.47 19.98 -1.90
N GLU A 37 -13.10 19.01 -2.75
CA GLU A 37 -12.46 19.26 -4.04
C GLU A 37 -13.42 19.14 -5.23
N PHE A 38 -14.75 19.17 -5.01
CA PHE A 38 -15.73 19.04 -6.10
C PHE A 38 -15.57 20.14 -7.17
N GLN A 39 -15.41 21.40 -6.74
CA GLN A 39 -15.25 22.51 -7.68
C GLN A 39 -13.92 22.42 -8.45
N LEU A 40 -12.85 21.96 -7.80
CA LEU A 40 -11.56 21.70 -8.45
C LEU A 40 -11.67 20.58 -9.49
N PHE A 41 -12.40 19.51 -9.18
CA PHE A 41 -12.68 18.43 -10.12
C PHE A 41 -13.45 18.95 -11.35
N VAL A 42 -14.53 19.70 -11.15
CA VAL A 42 -15.34 20.28 -12.25
C VAL A 42 -14.48 21.20 -13.11
N ALA A 43 -13.72 22.11 -12.50
CA ALA A 43 -12.87 23.06 -13.21
C ALA A 43 -11.80 22.35 -14.05
N GLN A 44 -11.14 21.34 -13.49
CA GLN A 44 -10.13 20.55 -14.19
C GLN A 44 -10.72 19.79 -15.38
N VAL A 45 -11.89 19.16 -15.22
CA VAL A 45 -12.55 18.44 -16.31
C VAL A 45 -12.95 19.39 -17.43
N ARG A 46 -13.50 20.57 -17.11
CA ARG A 46 -13.85 21.59 -18.10
C ARG A 46 -12.63 22.07 -18.87
N MET A 47 -11.57 22.47 -18.16
CA MET A 47 -10.33 22.97 -18.77
C MET A 47 -9.73 21.96 -19.77
N VAL A 48 -9.71 20.67 -19.43
CA VAL A 48 -9.17 19.64 -20.34
C VAL A 48 -10.12 19.40 -21.52
N LYS A 49 -11.44 19.38 -21.31
CA LYS A 49 -12.42 19.26 -22.42
C LYS A 49 -12.35 20.43 -23.40
N ASP A 50 -12.11 21.65 -22.90
CA ASP A 50 -11.98 22.85 -23.73
C ASP A 50 -10.69 22.81 -24.56
N GLY A 51 -9.60 22.25 -24.01
CA GLY A 51 -8.33 22.07 -24.72
C GLY A 51 -8.28 20.85 -25.64
N ASP A 52 -9.05 19.80 -25.35
CA ASP A 52 -9.18 18.58 -26.15
C ASP A 52 -10.64 18.08 -26.13
N PRO A 53 -11.47 18.52 -27.09
CA PRO A 53 -12.87 18.07 -27.19
C PRO A 53 -13.02 16.57 -27.47
N SER A 54 -11.95 15.88 -27.90
CA SER A 54 -11.95 14.44 -28.13
C SER A 54 -11.74 13.64 -26.85
N TRP A 55 -11.31 14.30 -25.76
CA TRP A 55 -11.08 13.69 -24.46
C TRP A 55 -12.39 13.20 -23.85
N LYS A 56 -12.52 11.87 -23.74
CA LYS A 56 -13.70 11.20 -23.17
C LYS A 56 -13.30 10.46 -21.89
N PRO A 57 -13.06 11.17 -20.78
CA PRO A 57 -12.64 10.54 -19.55
C PRO A 57 -13.74 9.63 -18.99
N THR A 58 -13.31 8.67 -18.18
CA THR A 58 -14.20 7.94 -17.28
C THR A 58 -13.59 8.06 -15.89
N PHE A 59 -14.43 8.29 -14.90
CA PHE A 59 -14.03 8.36 -13.51
C PHE A 59 -14.73 7.26 -12.72
N ILE A 60 -14.10 6.83 -11.64
CA ILE A 60 -14.64 5.91 -10.66
C ILE A 60 -14.85 6.67 -9.35
N VAL A 61 -16.07 6.63 -8.83
CA VAL A 61 -16.43 7.22 -7.53
C VAL A 61 -16.38 6.12 -6.49
N LYS A 62 -15.60 6.34 -5.43
CA LYS A 62 -15.39 5.38 -4.35
C LYS A 62 -15.73 6.03 -3.01
N PRO A 63 -16.82 5.63 -2.33
CA PRO A 63 -17.13 6.12 -0.99
C PRO A 63 -16.02 5.78 0.01
N ASP A 64 -15.73 6.70 0.94
CA ASP A 64 -14.69 6.50 1.94
C ASP A 64 -15.06 5.40 2.94
N SER A 65 -16.34 5.35 3.34
CA SER A 65 -16.91 4.41 4.32
C SER A 65 -17.46 3.09 3.74
N GLY A 66 -17.01 2.67 2.56
CA GLY A 66 -17.43 1.41 1.92
C GLY A 66 -16.33 0.35 1.86
N CYS A 67 -16.69 -0.93 1.99
CA CYS A 67 -15.85 -2.08 1.67
C CYS A 67 -16.49 -2.91 0.55
N GLN A 68 -15.77 -3.91 0.03
CA GLN A 68 -16.36 -4.95 -0.86
C GLN A 68 -16.94 -4.46 -2.21
N GLY A 69 -16.68 -3.21 -2.61
CA GLY A 69 -17.20 -2.63 -3.84
C GLY A 69 -18.53 -1.88 -3.67
N ASP A 70 -19.08 -1.83 -2.44
CA ASP A 70 -20.35 -1.16 -2.18
C ASP A 70 -20.28 0.35 -2.45
N GLY A 71 -21.31 0.87 -3.11
CA GLY A 71 -21.42 2.26 -3.53
C GLY A 71 -20.39 2.74 -4.56
N ILE A 72 -19.60 1.85 -5.16
CA ILE A 72 -18.68 2.20 -6.25
C ILE A 72 -19.44 2.27 -7.57
N TYR A 73 -19.24 3.35 -8.32
CA TYR A 73 -19.84 3.50 -9.66
C TYR A 73 -18.93 4.30 -10.59
N LEU A 74 -19.20 4.20 -11.89
CA LEU A 74 -18.49 4.95 -12.93
C LEU A 74 -19.32 6.14 -13.41
N ILE A 75 -18.63 7.23 -13.76
CA ILE A 75 -19.21 8.45 -14.33
C ILE A 75 -18.38 8.92 -15.53
N LYS A 76 -19.01 9.70 -16.42
CA LYS A 76 -18.31 10.36 -17.53
C LYS A 76 -18.32 11.88 -17.42
N ASP A 77 -19.27 12.45 -16.69
CA ASP A 77 -19.31 13.86 -16.38
C ASP A 77 -19.40 14.12 -14.87
N PRO A 78 -18.77 15.20 -14.36
CA PRO A 78 -18.97 15.63 -12.99
C PRO A 78 -20.44 15.83 -12.60
N SER A 79 -21.33 16.17 -13.53
CA SER A 79 -22.77 16.29 -13.27
C SER A 79 -23.45 14.95 -12.92
N ASP A 80 -22.85 13.82 -13.32
CA ASP A 80 -23.39 12.48 -13.06
C ASP A 80 -23.18 12.04 -11.61
N ILE A 81 -22.41 12.80 -10.83
CA ILE A 81 -22.22 12.55 -9.41
C ILE A 81 -23.58 12.66 -8.73
N ARG A 82 -23.98 11.57 -8.05
CA ARG A 82 -25.27 11.49 -7.36
C ARG A 82 -25.23 12.35 -6.08
N LEU A 83 -25.36 13.66 -6.24
CA LEU A 83 -25.36 14.63 -5.14
C LEU A 83 -26.63 14.56 -4.28
N SER A 84 -27.73 14.01 -4.82
CA SER A 84 -29.01 13.90 -4.13
C SER A 84 -28.97 12.83 -3.03
N GLY A 85 -28.99 13.27 -1.77
CA GLY A 85 -29.22 12.47 -0.57
C GLY A 85 -28.03 11.71 0.04
N THR A 86 -26.89 11.54 -0.65
CA THR A 86 -25.79 10.68 -0.16
C THR A 86 -24.42 11.31 -0.07
N LEU A 87 -24.06 12.32 -0.88
CA LEU A 87 -22.72 12.93 -0.88
C LEU A 87 -22.57 14.16 0.02
N GLN A 88 -23.65 14.87 0.34
CA GLN A 88 -23.67 15.79 1.49
C GLN A 88 -23.52 15.02 2.84
N SER A 89 -23.68 13.69 2.83
CA SER A 89 -23.59 12.82 4.01
C SER A 89 -22.41 11.84 3.99
N ARG A 90 -21.77 11.55 2.84
CA ARG A 90 -20.69 10.55 2.73
C ARG A 90 -19.52 11.04 1.87
N PRO A 91 -18.35 11.29 2.49
CA PRO A 91 -17.12 11.61 1.79
C PRO A 91 -16.72 10.51 0.79
N ALA A 92 -16.12 10.91 -0.33
CA ALA A 92 -15.73 9.99 -1.40
C ALA A 92 -14.43 10.42 -2.09
N VAL A 93 -13.79 9.48 -2.78
CA VAL A 93 -12.71 9.75 -3.73
C VAL A 93 -13.24 9.54 -5.13
N VAL A 94 -13.19 10.58 -5.96
CA VAL A 94 -13.33 10.47 -7.41
C VAL A 94 -11.94 10.26 -7.99
N GLN A 95 -11.78 9.26 -8.83
CA GLN A 95 -10.48 8.90 -9.39
C GLN A 95 -10.59 8.64 -10.89
N GLU A 96 -9.57 8.98 -11.67
CA GLU A 96 -9.48 8.59 -13.09
C GLU A 96 -9.54 7.07 -13.23
N TYR A 97 -10.45 6.59 -14.08
CA TYR A 97 -10.61 5.15 -14.31
C TYR A 97 -9.59 4.63 -15.32
N ILE A 98 -8.94 3.53 -14.98
CA ILE A 98 -7.98 2.85 -15.86
C ILE A 98 -8.73 2.09 -16.96
N CYS A 99 -8.82 2.70 -18.15
CA CYS A 99 -9.58 2.17 -19.29
C CYS A 99 -8.84 1.07 -20.07
N LYS A 100 -7.52 0.95 -19.91
CA LYS A 100 -6.69 -0.01 -20.66
C LYS A 100 -5.95 -0.97 -19.70
N PRO A 101 -6.67 -1.78 -18.92
CA PRO A 101 -6.05 -2.80 -18.07
C PRO A 101 -5.43 -3.91 -18.93
N LEU A 102 -4.47 -4.63 -18.36
CA LEU A 102 -4.07 -5.94 -18.87
C LEU A 102 -5.26 -6.89 -18.72
N LEU A 103 -5.53 -7.68 -19.76
CA LEU A 103 -6.60 -8.67 -19.77
C LEU A 103 -6.00 -10.08 -19.88
N ILE A 104 -6.57 -11.02 -19.13
CA ILE A 104 -6.32 -12.45 -19.30
C ILE A 104 -7.68 -13.08 -19.62
N ASP A 105 -7.75 -13.85 -20.69
CA ASP A 105 -9.00 -14.46 -21.16
C ASP A 105 -10.12 -13.42 -21.43
N LYS A 106 -9.73 -12.21 -21.88
CA LYS A 106 -10.60 -11.03 -22.08
C LYS A 106 -11.21 -10.46 -20.79
N LEU A 107 -10.86 -10.98 -19.62
CA LEU A 107 -11.35 -10.53 -18.33
C LEU A 107 -10.38 -9.54 -17.69
N LYS A 108 -10.95 -8.49 -17.08
CA LYS A 108 -10.21 -7.59 -16.20
C LYS A 108 -9.90 -8.32 -14.89
N PHE A 109 -8.74 -8.07 -14.31
CA PHE A 109 -8.37 -8.60 -13.01
C PHE A 109 -7.53 -7.61 -12.23
N ASP A 110 -7.49 -7.76 -10.92
CA ASP A 110 -6.49 -7.12 -10.08
C ASP A 110 -5.69 -8.16 -9.29
N ILE A 111 -4.61 -7.69 -8.68
CA ILE A 111 -3.69 -8.48 -7.88
C ILE A 111 -3.85 -8.03 -6.43
N ARG A 112 -4.27 -8.96 -5.56
CA ARG A 112 -4.18 -8.86 -4.11
C ARG A 112 -2.80 -9.38 -3.68
N LEU A 113 -1.90 -8.46 -3.35
CA LEU A 113 -0.57 -8.78 -2.85
C LEU A 113 -0.49 -8.56 -1.34
N TYR A 114 0.10 -9.50 -0.61
CA TYR A 114 0.25 -9.40 0.85
C TYR A 114 1.59 -8.76 1.21
N VAL A 115 1.55 -7.75 2.08
CA VAL A 115 2.71 -6.99 2.53
C VAL A 115 2.72 -6.96 4.05
N LEU A 116 3.82 -7.39 4.66
CA LEU A 116 4.03 -7.27 6.10
C LEU A 116 4.83 -6.01 6.39
N LEU A 117 4.21 -5.05 7.07
CA LEU A 117 4.88 -3.94 7.74
C LEU A 117 5.28 -4.44 9.13
N LYS A 118 6.56 -4.81 9.28
CA LYS A 118 7.07 -5.42 10.51
C LYS A 118 7.47 -4.38 11.56
N SER A 119 7.95 -3.21 11.11
CA SER A 119 8.43 -2.15 11.99
C SER A 119 8.40 -0.80 11.27
N LEU A 120 8.14 0.28 12.01
CA LEU A 120 8.24 1.67 11.54
C LEU A 120 9.61 2.29 11.86
N GLU A 121 10.31 1.79 12.88
CA GLU A 121 11.62 2.31 13.31
C GLU A 121 12.50 1.18 13.88
N PRO A 122 13.51 0.69 13.12
CA PRO A 122 13.75 1.01 11.72
C PRO A 122 12.59 0.53 10.83
N LEU A 123 12.37 1.19 9.70
CA LEU A 123 11.34 0.78 8.73
C LEU A 123 11.69 -0.60 8.18
N GLU A 124 10.76 -1.55 8.25
CA GLU A 124 10.93 -2.91 7.75
C GLU A 124 9.69 -3.36 6.97
N ILE A 125 9.89 -3.66 5.68
CA ILE A 125 8.81 -4.03 4.75
C ILE A 125 9.15 -5.37 4.12
N TYR A 126 8.18 -6.28 4.16
CA TYR A 126 8.26 -7.60 3.53
C TYR A 126 7.10 -7.80 2.57
N ILE A 127 7.37 -8.43 1.43
CA ILE A 127 6.37 -8.70 0.38
C ILE A 127 6.26 -10.22 0.20
N ALA A 128 5.04 -10.75 0.11
CA ALA A 128 4.81 -12.14 -0.22
C ALA A 128 5.27 -12.43 -1.66
N LYS A 129 5.94 -13.57 -1.87
CA LYS A 129 6.36 -14.03 -3.21
C LYS A 129 5.21 -14.26 -4.19
N ASP A 130 4.00 -14.39 -3.68
CA ASP A 130 2.79 -14.62 -4.48
C ASP A 130 1.60 -13.84 -3.90
N GLY A 131 0.52 -13.80 -4.66
CA GLY A 131 -0.73 -13.13 -4.31
C GLY A 131 -1.92 -13.77 -5.03
N LEU A 132 -3.09 -13.15 -4.91
CA LEU A 132 -4.30 -13.61 -5.57
C LEU A 132 -4.60 -12.70 -6.76
N SER A 133 -4.85 -13.27 -7.93
CA SER A 133 -5.42 -12.56 -9.08
C SER A 133 -6.93 -12.78 -9.09
N ARG A 134 -7.70 -11.69 -8.94
CA ARG A 134 -9.18 -11.74 -8.84
C ARG A 134 -9.79 -11.21 -10.13
N PHE A 135 -10.57 -12.04 -10.79
CA PHE A 135 -11.14 -11.76 -12.10
C PHE A 135 -12.55 -11.21 -11.99
N CYS A 136 -12.84 -10.25 -12.86
CA CYS A 136 -14.19 -9.96 -13.33
C CYS A 136 -14.80 -11.21 -14.00
N THR A 137 -16.12 -11.35 -13.97
CA THR A 137 -16.84 -12.50 -14.55
C THR A 137 -17.45 -12.21 -15.91
N GLU A 138 -17.37 -10.97 -16.39
CA GLU A 138 -17.78 -10.58 -17.73
C GLU A 138 -16.59 -10.06 -18.57
N PRO A 139 -16.55 -10.36 -19.89
CA PRO A 139 -15.53 -9.83 -20.80
C PRO A 139 -15.44 -8.31 -20.75
N TYR A 140 -14.22 -7.80 -20.60
CA TYR A 140 -13.97 -6.38 -20.49
C TYR A 140 -14.23 -5.66 -21.82
N GLN A 141 -14.92 -4.53 -21.73
CA GLN A 141 -15.02 -3.53 -22.79
C GLN A 141 -14.64 -2.17 -22.22
N GLU A 142 -14.07 -1.28 -23.04
CA GLU A 142 -13.78 0.08 -22.58
C GLU A 142 -15.09 0.80 -22.17
N PRO A 143 -15.07 1.64 -21.12
CA PRO A 143 -16.29 2.28 -20.63
C PRO A 143 -16.95 3.21 -21.65
N ASN A 144 -18.23 3.01 -21.87
CA ASN A 144 -19.10 3.81 -22.71
C ASN A 144 -20.47 3.95 -22.03
N PRO A 145 -21.33 4.91 -22.41
CA PRO A 145 -22.59 5.15 -21.72
C PRO A 145 -23.50 3.91 -21.57
N LYS A 146 -23.35 2.89 -22.43
CA LYS A 146 -24.16 1.67 -22.39
C LYS A 146 -23.64 0.63 -21.39
N ASN A 147 -22.37 0.67 -20.97
CA ASN A 147 -21.79 -0.36 -20.10
C ASN A 147 -21.31 0.14 -18.73
N LEU A 148 -21.40 1.45 -18.42
CA LEU A 148 -20.94 1.99 -17.12
C LEU A 148 -21.55 1.29 -15.90
N HIS A 149 -22.77 0.79 -16.03
CA HIS A 149 -23.51 0.10 -14.97
C HIS A 149 -23.21 -1.41 -14.91
N HIS A 150 -22.46 -1.96 -15.86
CA HIS A 150 -22.07 -3.38 -15.88
C HIS A 150 -20.90 -3.61 -14.91
N ILE A 151 -21.24 -3.76 -13.64
CA ILE A 151 -20.28 -3.90 -12.54
C ILE A 151 -19.37 -5.14 -12.69
N PHE A 152 -19.88 -6.25 -13.22
CA PHE A 152 -19.14 -7.52 -13.33
C PHE A 152 -18.00 -7.50 -14.38
N MET A 153 -17.97 -6.52 -15.30
CA MET A 153 -16.82 -6.31 -16.19
C MET A 153 -15.86 -5.23 -15.69
N HIS A 154 -16.26 -4.42 -14.72
CA HIS A 154 -15.49 -3.24 -14.30
C HIS A 154 -14.92 -3.34 -12.88
N LEU A 155 -15.55 -4.09 -11.98
CA LEU A 155 -15.15 -4.24 -10.59
C LEU A 155 -14.67 -5.68 -10.34
N THR A 156 -13.47 -5.82 -9.80
CA THR A 156 -12.75 -7.09 -9.56
C THR A 156 -12.99 -7.67 -8.18
N ASN A 157 -13.79 -6.98 -7.35
CA ASN A 157 -14.07 -7.39 -5.97
C ASN A 157 -14.68 -8.81 -5.95
N TYR A 158 -14.07 -9.71 -5.18
CA TYR A 158 -14.55 -11.08 -5.00
C TYR A 158 -16.00 -11.11 -4.46
N SER A 159 -16.29 -10.30 -3.45
CA SER A 159 -17.61 -10.15 -2.83
C SER A 159 -18.71 -9.76 -3.82
N LEU A 160 -18.35 -9.13 -4.92
CA LEU A 160 -19.29 -8.82 -6.00
C LEU A 160 -19.40 -10.00 -6.94
N ASN A 161 -18.27 -10.42 -7.50
CA ASN A 161 -18.21 -11.39 -8.59
C ASN A 161 -18.66 -12.79 -8.17
N VAL A 162 -18.53 -13.19 -6.91
CA VAL A 162 -18.98 -14.51 -6.41
C VAL A 162 -20.48 -14.72 -6.60
N HIS A 163 -21.27 -13.64 -6.62
CA HIS A 163 -22.72 -13.70 -6.86
C HIS A 163 -23.09 -13.68 -8.36
N SER A 164 -22.10 -13.60 -9.25
CA SER A 164 -22.33 -13.70 -10.69
C SER A 164 -22.52 -15.16 -11.08
N GLY A 165 -23.53 -15.46 -11.91
CA GLY A 165 -23.70 -16.81 -12.48
C GLY A 165 -22.53 -17.29 -13.34
N ASN A 166 -21.61 -16.39 -13.70
CA ASN A 166 -20.39 -16.70 -14.46
C ASN A 166 -19.15 -16.90 -13.55
N PHE A 167 -19.30 -16.86 -12.22
CA PHE A 167 -18.19 -17.09 -11.32
C PHE A 167 -17.78 -18.56 -11.32
N VAL A 168 -16.50 -18.81 -11.56
CA VAL A 168 -15.95 -20.17 -11.63
C VAL A 168 -15.02 -20.42 -10.46
N HIS A 169 -15.48 -21.27 -9.54
CA HIS A 169 -14.61 -21.96 -8.58
C HIS A 169 -13.86 -23.07 -9.32
N SER A 170 -12.55 -23.20 -9.06
CA SER A 170 -11.70 -24.14 -9.78
C SER A 170 -10.78 -24.88 -8.81
N ASP A 171 -10.57 -26.16 -9.07
CA ASP A 171 -9.64 -27.03 -8.33
C ASP A 171 -8.18 -26.86 -8.81
N SER A 172 -7.89 -25.81 -9.57
CA SER A 172 -6.54 -25.48 -10.03
C SER A 172 -6.20 -24.04 -9.68
N THR A 173 -4.92 -23.82 -9.43
CA THR A 173 -4.35 -22.51 -9.07
C THR A 173 -4.25 -21.55 -10.26
N SER A 174 -4.46 -22.07 -11.48
CA SER A 174 -4.24 -21.36 -12.75
C SER A 174 -5.50 -21.07 -13.56
N THR A 175 -6.67 -21.56 -13.11
CA THR A 175 -7.96 -21.43 -13.79
C THR A 175 -9.04 -20.90 -12.85
N GLY A 176 -10.23 -20.62 -13.39
CA GLY A 176 -11.33 -20.03 -12.63
C GLY A 176 -11.24 -18.50 -12.47
N SER A 177 -12.11 -17.97 -11.60
CA SER A 177 -12.26 -16.52 -11.34
C SER A 177 -11.32 -15.99 -10.25
N LYS A 178 -10.56 -16.87 -9.61
CA LYS A 178 -9.50 -16.56 -8.64
C LYS A 178 -8.31 -17.47 -8.94
N ARG A 179 -7.13 -16.89 -9.13
CA ARG A 179 -5.90 -17.61 -9.54
C ARG A 179 -4.72 -17.12 -8.72
N THR A 180 -3.63 -17.88 -8.61
CA THR A 180 -2.39 -17.36 -8.04
C THR A 180 -1.78 -16.32 -8.98
N PHE A 181 -1.10 -15.31 -8.45
CA PHE A 181 -0.41 -14.32 -9.28
C PHE A 181 0.77 -14.95 -10.03
N SER A 182 1.46 -15.91 -9.41
CA SER A 182 2.49 -16.72 -10.05
C SER A 182 2.00 -17.41 -11.34
N SER A 183 0.78 -17.93 -11.37
CA SER A 183 0.19 -18.53 -12.58
C SER A 183 0.04 -17.51 -13.73
N ILE A 184 -0.36 -16.27 -13.40
CA ILE A 184 -0.47 -15.18 -14.39
C ILE A 184 0.91 -14.80 -14.91
N LEU A 185 1.90 -14.68 -14.03
CA LEU A 185 3.27 -14.35 -14.43
C LEU A 185 3.89 -15.45 -15.28
N TYR A 186 3.63 -16.73 -15.00
CA TYR A 186 4.06 -17.84 -15.85
C TYR A 186 3.51 -17.70 -17.28
N ARG A 187 2.20 -17.42 -17.40
CA ARG A 187 1.54 -17.20 -18.70
C ARG A 187 2.05 -15.95 -19.43
N LEU A 188 2.46 -14.92 -18.72
CA LEU A 188 3.08 -13.74 -19.32
C LEU A 188 4.52 -14.05 -19.78
N SER A 189 5.27 -14.80 -18.96
CA SER A 189 6.64 -15.20 -19.28
C SER A 189 6.70 -16.08 -20.53
N SER A 190 5.73 -16.99 -20.72
CA SER A 190 5.65 -17.81 -21.93
C SER A 190 5.34 -17.01 -23.20
N LYS A 191 4.88 -15.76 -23.05
CA LYS A 191 4.70 -14.78 -24.14
C LYS A 191 5.89 -13.82 -24.28
N GLY A 192 7.01 -14.08 -23.62
CA GLY A 192 8.22 -13.26 -23.70
C GLY A 192 8.21 -11.99 -22.85
N VAL A 193 7.28 -11.86 -21.89
CA VAL A 193 7.24 -10.70 -20.99
C VAL A 193 8.33 -10.81 -19.92
N ASP A 194 9.03 -9.70 -19.65
CA ASP A 194 9.99 -9.61 -18.54
C ASP A 194 9.28 -9.53 -17.19
N ILE A 195 9.12 -10.69 -16.55
CA ILE A 195 8.53 -10.84 -15.22
C ILE A 195 9.38 -10.20 -14.12
N LYS A 196 10.71 -10.12 -14.29
CA LYS A 196 11.59 -9.50 -13.29
C LYS A 196 11.34 -8.00 -13.24
N LYS A 197 11.13 -7.38 -14.40
CA LYS A 197 10.73 -5.97 -14.48
C LYS A 197 9.39 -5.72 -13.79
N ILE A 198 8.36 -6.53 -14.07
CA ILE A 198 7.04 -6.40 -13.41
C ILE A 198 7.19 -6.47 -11.89
N TRP A 199 7.92 -7.46 -11.36
CA TRP A 199 8.16 -7.57 -9.92
C TRP A 199 8.94 -6.37 -9.36
N SER A 200 9.96 -5.89 -10.06
CA SER A 200 10.71 -4.70 -9.66
C SER A 200 9.80 -3.47 -9.53
N ASP A 201 8.91 -3.26 -10.52
CA ASP A 201 7.98 -2.14 -10.53
C ASP A 201 6.93 -2.27 -9.41
N ILE A 202 6.44 -3.48 -9.13
CA ILE A 202 5.53 -3.76 -7.99
C ILE A 202 6.22 -3.51 -6.64
N ILE A 203 7.46 -3.98 -6.46
CA ILE A 203 8.24 -3.76 -5.23
C ILE A 203 8.43 -2.26 -4.99
N SER A 204 8.80 -1.51 -6.03
CA SER A 204 8.93 -0.05 -5.99
C SER A 204 7.61 0.61 -5.57
N LEU A 205 6.49 0.25 -6.20
CA LEU A 205 5.16 0.75 -5.85
C LEU A 205 4.83 0.52 -4.37
N VAL A 206 5.05 -0.70 -3.85
CA VAL A 206 4.78 -1.03 -2.44
C VAL A 206 5.65 -0.20 -1.49
N ILE A 207 6.97 -0.14 -1.73
CA ILE A 207 7.90 0.64 -0.89
C ILE A 207 7.48 2.11 -0.86
N LYS A 208 7.23 2.71 -2.04
CA LYS A 208 6.85 4.13 -2.16
C LYS A 208 5.53 4.43 -1.46
N THR A 209 4.55 3.52 -1.57
CA THR A 209 3.27 3.65 -0.87
C THR A 209 3.45 3.61 0.65
N VAL A 210 4.24 2.67 1.17
CA VAL A 210 4.52 2.62 2.62
C VAL A 210 5.31 3.84 3.09
N ILE A 211 6.27 4.34 2.30
CA ILE A 211 6.99 5.59 2.59
C ILE A 211 6.01 6.77 2.69
N ALA A 212 5.00 6.85 1.83
CA ALA A 212 3.98 7.91 1.88
C ALA A 212 3.15 7.85 3.18
N LEU A 213 2.87 6.65 3.70
CA LEU A 213 2.08 6.44 4.92
C LEU A 213 2.91 6.59 6.22
N THR A 214 4.23 6.36 6.14
CA THR A 214 5.12 6.30 7.30
C THR A 214 5.11 7.55 8.20
N PRO A 215 5.12 8.80 7.67
CA PRO A 215 5.18 10.01 8.49
C PRO A 215 4.00 10.12 9.45
N GLU A 216 2.77 10.00 8.95
CA GLU A 216 1.56 10.07 9.77
C GLU A 216 1.48 8.90 10.74
N LEU A 217 1.79 7.68 10.28
CA LEU A 217 1.82 6.50 11.15
C LEU A 217 2.78 6.68 12.34
N LYS A 218 3.94 7.30 12.14
CA LYS A 218 4.90 7.58 13.22
C LYS A 218 4.37 8.60 14.21
N VAL A 219 3.72 9.66 13.73
CA VAL A 219 3.14 10.69 14.61
C VAL A 219 2.05 10.06 15.49
N PHE A 220 1.13 9.28 14.92
CA PHE A 220 0.09 8.58 15.68
C PHE A 220 0.66 7.52 16.61
N TYR A 221 1.61 6.70 16.13
CA TYR A 221 2.23 5.68 16.98
C TYR A 221 2.92 6.29 18.20
N GLN A 222 3.56 7.45 18.05
CA GLN A 222 4.23 8.10 19.18
C GLN A 222 3.29 8.90 20.08
N SER A 223 2.16 9.40 19.60
CA SER A 223 1.17 10.05 20.46
C SER A 223 0.58 9.08 21.49
N ASP A 224 0.53 7.80 21.15
CA ASP A 224 -0.09 6.75 21.98
C ASP A 224 0.89 6.12 22.98
N ILE A 225 2.20 6.43 22.91
CA ILE A 225 3.22 5.83 23.78
C ILE A 225 3.50 6.73 25.00
N PRO A 226 3.31 6.23 26.24
CA PRO A 226 3.65 6.96 27.45
C PRO A 226 5.13 7.37 27.53
N ALA A 227 5.42 8.50 28.17
CA ALA A 227 6.80 8.96 28.32
C ALA A 227 7.67 7.99 29.13
N GLY A 228 8.90 7.76 28.65
CA GLY A 228 9.89 6.92 29.32
C GLY A 228 9.63 5.41 29.22
N ARG A 229 8.60 4.97 28.48
CA ARG A 229 8.34 3.54 28.26
C ARG A 229 8.64 3.14 26.81
N PRO A 230 9.20 1.94 26.57
CA PRO A 230 9.25 1.39 25.23
C PRO A 230 7.82 1.16 24.73
N GLY A 231 7.51 1.62 23.52
CA GLY A 231 6.22 1.36 22.88
C GLY A 231 6.02 -0.13 22.60
N PRO A 232 4.77 -0.59 22.40
CA PRO A 232 4.49 -1.96 22.03
C PRO A 232 5.12 -2.28 20.66
N THR A 233 5.64 -3.49 20.48
CA THR A 233 6.03 -3.94 19.13
C THR A 233 4.77 -4.25 18.33
N CYS A 234 4.55 -3.53 17.24
CA CYS A 234 3.41 -3.71 16.36
C CYS A 234 3.86 -4.20 14.98
N PHE A 235 3.04 -5.04 14.36
CA PHE A 235 3.18 -5.40 12.95
C PHE A 235 1.80 -5.36 12.29
N GLN A 236 1.77 -5.26 10.97
CA GLN A 236 0.53 -5.31 10.20
C GLN A 236 0.72 -6.08 8.90
N ILE A 237 -0.20 -7.01 8.63
CA ILE A 237 -0.35 -7.57 7.29
C ILE A 237 -1.34 -6.69 6.52
N LEU A 238 -0.89 -6.16 5.39
CA LEU A 238 -1.64 -5.31 4.48
C LEU A 238 -1.95 -6.07 3.19
N GLY A 239 -3.14 -5.86 2.63
CA GLY A 239 -3.50 -6.32 1.30
C GLY A 239 -3.44 -5.17 0.30
N PHE A 240 -2.48 -5.22 -0.62
CA PHE A 240 -2.36 -4.24 -1.70
C PHE A 240 -3.18 -4.71 -2.89
N ASP A 241 -4.01 -3.82 -3.43
CA ASP A 241 -4.79 -4.08 -4.63
C ASP A 241 -4.13 -3.34 -5.79
N ILE A 242 -3.55 -4.10 -6.70
CA ILE A 242 -2.72 -3.59 -7.80
C ILE A 242 -3.34 -4.01 -9.12
N LEU A 243 -3.48 -3.05 -10.04
CA LEU A 243 -3.90 -3.31 -11.41
C LEU A 243 -2.70 -3.22 -12.34
N LEU A 244 -2.51 -4.21 -13.21
CA LEU A 244 -1.57 -4.08 -14.33
C LEU A 244 -2.29 -3.42 -15.50
N MET A 245 -1.69 -2.38 -16.06
CA MET A 245 -2.14 -1.77 -17.31
C MET A 245 -1.74 -2.64 -18.51
N LYS A 246 -2.31 -2.38 -19.69
CA LYS A 246 -1.96 -3.07 -20.95
C LYS A 246 -0.47 -2.99 -21.28
N ASN A 247 0.20 -1.90 -20.89
CA ASN A 247 1.65 -1.70 -21.01
C ASN A 247 2.45 -2.31 -19.84
N LEU A 248 1.81 -3.15 -19.01
CA LEU A 248 2.38 -3.84 -17.85
C LEU A 248 2.81 -2.93 -16.69
N LYS A 249 2.50 -1.63 -16.73
CA LYS A 249 2.73 -0.72 -15.61
C LYS A 249 1.79 -1.08 -14.44
N PRO A 250 2.31 -1.31 -13.21
CA PRO A 250 1.47 -1.52 -12.04
C PRO A 250 0.90 -0.19 -11.53
N ILE A 251 -0.39 -0.23 -11.17
CA ILE A 251 -1.15 0.91 -10.64
C ILE A 251 -1.77 0.50 -9.31
N LEU A 252 -1.62 1.34 -8.29
CA LEU A 252 -2.22 1.13 -6.98
C LEU A 252 -3.71 1.49 -7.02
N LEU A 253 -4.57 0.55 -6.62
CA LEU A 253 -6.01 0.78 -6.50
C LEU A 253 -6.42 1.16 -5.06
N GLU A 254 -5.97 0.37 -4.09
CA GLU A 254 -6.22 0.56 -2.66
C GLU A 254 -5.23 -0.26 -1.80
N VAL A 255 -5.21 0.04 -0.51
CA VAL A 255 -4.52 -0.75 0.51
C VAL A 255 -5.53 -1.13 1.58
N ASN A 256 -5.57 -2.40 1.93
CA ASN A 256 -6.47 -2.97 2.91
C ASN A 256 -5.71 -3.28 4.20
N ALA A 257 -6.11 -2.67 5.32
CA ALA A 257 -5.52 -2.97 6.63
C ALA A 257 -5.95 -4.35 7.14
N ASN A 258 -7.14 -4.81 6.77
CA ASN A 258 -7.72 -6.06 7.24
C ASN A 258 -8.07 -6.96 6.04
N PRO A 259 -7.08 -7.43 5.26
CA PRO A 259 -7.36 -8.32 4.14
C PRO A 259 -7.94 -9.65 4.67
N SER A 260 -8.97 -10.18 4.00
CA SER A 260 -9.56 -11.47 4.38
C SER A 260 -8.51 -12.58 4.35
N MET A 261 -8.41 -13.32 5.46
CA MET A 261 -7.56 -14.49 5.64
C MET A 261 -8.35 -15.80 5.61
N ARG A 262 -9.64 -15.78 5.25
CA ARG A 262 -10.43 -17.01 5.05
C ARG A 262 -9.83 -17.83 3.91
N ILE A 263 -9.68 -19.12 4.11
CA ILE A 263 -9.19 -20.08 3.10
C ILE A 263 -10.30 -20.93 2.49
N GLU A 264 -11.55 -20.64 2.86
CA GLU A 264 -12.75 -21.34 2.41
C GLU A 264 -13.66 -20.37 1.65
N HIS A 265 -14.58 -20.95 0.89
CA HIS A 265 -15.68 -20.26 0.24
C HIS A 265 -17.00 -20.99 0.51
N GLU A 266 -18.10 -20.25 0.50
CA GLU A 266 -19.44 -20.83 0.63
C GLU A 266 -19.85 -21.44 -0.71
N GLN A 267 -20.31 -22.69 -0.68
CA GLN A 267 -20.89 -23.41 -1.80
C GLN A 267 -22.33 -23.77 -1.44
N GLU A 268 -23.28 -23.44 -2.31
CA GLU A 268 -24.68 -23.85 -2.14
C GLU A 268 -24.85 -25.30 -2.61
N LEU A 269 -25.27 -26.18 -1.70
CA LEU A 269 -25.53 -27.60 -1.99
C LEU A 269 -26.97 -27.83 -2.44
N SER A 270 -27.91 -27.12 -1.80
CA SER A 270 -29.33 -27.10 -2.13
C SER A 270 -29.90 -25.73 -1.73
N PRO A 271 -31.09 -25.34 -2.22
CA PRO A 271 -31.63 -24.00 -1.98
C PRO A 271 -31.63 -23.60 -0.50
N GLY A 272 -30.79 -22.61 -0.16
CA GLY A 272 -30.64 -22.10 1.21
C GLY A 272 -29.74 -22.91 2.14
N VAL A 273 -29.06 -23.96 1.66
CA VAL A 273 -28.11 -24.78 2.42
C VAL A 273 -26.70 -24.58 1.85
N PHE A 274 -25.83 -24.01 2.68
CA PHE A 274 -24.46 -23.66 2.32
C PHE A 274 -23.45 -24.49 3.12
N GLU A 275 -22.36 -24.88 2.47
CA GLU A 275 -21.19 -25.51 3.09
C GLU A 275 -19.95 -24.65 2.83
N ASN A 276 -19.01 -24.63 3.78
CA ASN A 276 -17.71 -23.99 3.59
C ASN A 276 -16.73 -25.00 3.00
N VAL A 277 -16.28 -24.76 1.77
CA VAL A 277 -15.36 -25.62 1.04
C VAL A 277 -13.99 -24.95 0.92
N PRO A 278 -12.89 -25.68 1.15
CA PRO A 278 -11.53 -25.14 0.98
C PRO A 278 -11.32 -24.54 -0.41
N SER A 279 -10.64 -23.40 -0.46
CA SER A 279 -10.18 -22.78 -1.69
C SER A 279 -8.67 -22.96 -1.82
N LEU A 280 -8.26 -23.82 -2.74
CA LEU A 280 -6.85 -24.16 -2.97
C LEU A 280 -5.96 -22.92 -3.16
N VAL A 281 -6.43 -21.94 -3.94
CA VAL A 281 -5.70 -20.69 -4.20
C VAL A 281 -5.52 -19.87 -2.93
N ASP A 282 -6.58 -19.74 -2.13
CA ASP A 282 -6.52 -18.99 -0.88
C ASP A 282 -5.64 -19.70 0.15
N GLU A 283 -5.73 -21.03 0.27
CA GLU A 283 -4.91 -21.84 1.17
C GLU A 283 -3.42 -21.73 0.82
N GLU A 284 -3.05 -21.95 -0.44
CA GLU A 284 -1.67 -21.91 -0.91
C GLU A 284 -0.98 -20.58 -0.56
N VAL A 285 -1.68 -19.46 -0.77
CA VAL A 285 -1.13 -18.12 -0.55
C VAL A 285 -1.21 -17.71 0.92
N LYS A 286 -2.39 -17.81 1.54
CA LYS A 286 -2.64 -17.21 2.87
C LYS A 286 -1.99 -17.99 3.99
N VAL A 287 -1.98 -19.32 3.93
CA VAL A 287 -1.32 -20.14 4.97
C VAL A 287 0.17 -19.80 5.03
N ALA A 288 0.83 -19.68 3.87
CA ALA A 288 2.23 -19.28 3.79
C ALA A 288 2.47 -17.88 4.39
N VAL A 289 1.63 -16.90 4.06
CA VAL A 289 1.72 -15.52 4.58
C VAL A 289 1.60 -15.50 6.11
N ILE A 290 0.60 -16.18 6.67
CA ILE A 290 0.38 -16.21 8.13
C ILE A 290 1.52 -16.96 8.83
N ARG A 291 1.85 -18.17 8.38
CA ARG A 291 2.95 -18.98 8.93
C ARG A 291 4.25 -18.16 8.98
N ASP A 292 4.62 -17.55 7.86
CA ASP A 292 5.89 -16.85 7.76
C ASP A 292 5.88 -15.50 8.50
N THR A 293 4.71 -14.86 8.65
CA THR A 293 4.57 -13.70 9.54
C THR A 293 4.85 -14.11 10.99
N LEU A 294 4.24 -15.20 11.48
CA LEU A 294 4.46 -15.68 12.84
C LEU A 294 5.93 -16.05 13.08
N ARG A 295 6.59 -16.70 12.11
CA ARG A 295 8.03 -17.01 12.18
C ARG A 295 8.92 -15.76 12.20
N LEU A 296 8.54 -14.69 11.50
CA LEU A 296 9.27 -13.42 11.49
C LEU A 296 9.04 -12.60 12.77
N MET A 297 7.90 -12.80 13.43
CA MET A 297 7.53 -12.12 14.67
C MET A 297 7.89 -12.91 15.93
N ASP A 298 8.45 -14.12 15.82
CA ASP A 298 8.85 -14.96 16.94
C ASP A 298 9.84 -14.22 17.88
N PRO A 299 9.42 -13.91 19.13
CA PRO A 299 10.27 -13.23 20.11
C PRO A 299 11.53 -14.03 20.46
N LEU A 300 11.47 -15.37 20.41
CA LEU A 300 12.61 -16.23 20.76
C LEU A 300 13.72 -16.14 19.72
N LYS A 301 13.36 -15.90 18.45
CA LYS A 301 14.33 -15.69 17.37
C LYS A 301 15.17 -14.44 17.59
N LYS A 302 14.56 -13.32 17.99
CA LYS A 302 15.29 -12.10 18.38
C LYS A 302 16.29 -12.35 19.52
N LYS A 303 15.90 -13.16 20.52
CA LYS A 303 16.77 -13.50 21.66
C LYS A 303 17.96 -14.35 21.21
N ARG A 304 17.74 -15.35 20.35
CA ARG A 304 18.79 -16.20 19.78
C ARG A 304 19.76 -15.38 18.92
N GLU A 305 19.26 -14.53 18.02
CA GLU A 305 20.10 -13.65 17.18
C GLU A 305 20.94 -12.67 18.01
N SER A 306 20.35 -12.08 19.06
CA SER A 306 21.06 -11.19 19.98
C SER A 306 22.15 -11.93 20.77
N GLN A 307 21.85 -13.14 21.27
CA GLN A 307 22.81 -13.99 21.97
C GLN A 307 23.97 -14.43 21.04
N SER A 308 23.67 -14.83 19.81
CA SER A 308 24.70 -15.20 18.82
C SER A 308 25.59 -14.02 18.42
N GLN A 309 25.05 -12.80 18.32
CA GLN A 309 25.85 -11.59 18.06
C GLN A 309 26.73 -11.20 19.26
N LEU A 310 26.27 -11.43 20.50
CA LEU A 310 27.05 -11.24 21.72
C LEU A 310 28.20 -12.24 21.84
N LEU A 311 27.93 -13.52 21.55
CA LEU A 311 28.96 -14.57 21.51
C LEU A 311 29.97 -14.34 20.38
N GLY A 312 29.52 -13.94 19.19
CA GLY A 312 30.40 -13.63 18.06
C GLY A 312 31.32 -12.42 18.29
N LYS A 313 30.85 -11.40 19.02
CA LYS A 313 31.70 -10.27 19.45
C LYS A 313 32.71 -10.65 20.53
N SER A 314 32.37 -11.57 21.43
CA SER A 314 33.30 -12.05 22.47
C SER A 314 34.44 -12.90 21.93
N LEU A 315 34.24 -13.57 20.78
CA LEU A 315 35.26 -14.38 20.08
C LEU A 315 36.21 -13.52 19.23
N ALA A 316 35.76 -12.35 18.75
CA ALA A 316 36.58 -11.42 17.97
C ALA A 316 37.56 -10.58 18.82
N SER A 317 37.48 -10.64 20.15
CA SER A 317 38.29 -9.85 21.09
C SER A 317 39.33 -10.67 21.87
N LYS A 318 39.60 -11.92 21.50
CA LYS A 318 40.67 -12.73 22.11
C LYS A 318 41.52 -13.41 21.04
N GLU A 319 42.62 -12.78 20.66
CA GLU A 319 43.74 -13.48 20.01
C GLU A 319 44.66 -14.11 21.08
N ASN A 320 44.69 -15.45 21.08
CA ASN A 320 45.67 -16.42 21.65
C ASN A 320 45.89 -16.43 23.20
N PRO A 321 46.23 -17.58 23.86
CA PRO A 321 47.13 -18.67 23.39
C PRO A 321 46.69 -20.12 23.85
N PRO A 322 47.59 -21.11 24.06
CA PRO A 322 47.72 -22.34 23.26
C PRO A 322 47.11 -23.63 23.88
N HIS A 323 47.01 -24.66 23.03
CA HIS A 323 46.83 -26.11 23.27
C HIS A 323 46.40 -26.62 24.66
N SER A 324 45.26 -27.34 24.70
CA SER A 324 45.14 -28.66 25.32
C SER A 324 43.72 -29.24 25.13
N ASP A 325 43.68 -30.55 24.94
CA ASP A 325 42.50 -31.38 24.70
C ASP A 325 41.43 -31.27 25.78
N LEU A 326 40.17 -31.22 25.36
CA LEU A 326 39.05 -31.83 26.10
C LEU A 326 37.86 -32.05 25.17
N ALA A 327 37.63 -33.32 24.86
CA ALA A 327 36.40 -33.82 24.28
C ALA A 327 35.21 -33.45 25.17
N SER A 328 34.23 -32.75 24.61
CA SER A 328 32.88 -32.70 25.18
C SER A 328 31.83 -32.48 24.08
N ALA A 329 30.99 -33.50 23.94
CA ALA A 329 29.63 -33.51 23.40
C ALA A 329 29.29 -32.47 22.31
N SER A 330 29.39 -32.90 21.05
CA SER A 330 28.59 -32.37 19.94
C SER A 330 27.11 -32.71 20.15
N GLN A 331 26.44 -32.02 21.08
CA GLN A 331 24.98 -31.94 21.04
C GLN A 331 24.62 -31.11 19.80
N GLY A 332 24.23 -31.82 18.75
CA GLY A 332 23.74 -31.22 17.53
C GLY A 332 22.63 -30.23 17.84
N ASN A 333 22.89 -28.95 17.59
CA ASN A 333 21.87 -27.94 17.40
C ASN A 333 21.11 -28.30 16.12
N ALA A 334 20.21 -29.29 16.19
CA ALA A 334 19.24 -29.54 15.14
C ALA A 334 18.40 -28.27 15.03
N ASN A 335 18.62 -27.51 13.96
CA ASN A 335 17.86 -26.29 13.70
C ASN A 335 16.40 -26.71 13.53
N PRO A 336 15.49 -26.36 14.46
CA PRO A 336 14.09 -26.83 14.43
C PRO A 336 13.35 -26.37 13.16
N ASP A 337 13.92 -25.37 12.46
CA ASP A 337 13.40 -24.81 11.21
C ASP A 337 13.84 -25.56 9.95
N ALA A 338 14.72 -26.57 10.03
CA ALA A 338 15.28 -27.25 8.85
C ALA A 338 14.21 -27.99 8.02
N HIS A 339 13.12 -28.42 8.65
CA HIS A 339 11.98 -29.09 7.98
C HIS A 339 10.91 -28.11 7.48
N LEU A 340 11.02 -26.81 7.79
CA LEU A 340 10.01 -25.83 7.40
C LEU A 340 10.28 -25.29 5.99
N PRO A 341 9.22 -25.04 5.19
CA PRO A 341 9.38 -24.44 3.87
C PRO A 341 10.11 -23.10 3.89
N SER A 342 10.73 -22.76 2.76
CA SER A 342 11.40 -21.46 2.59
C SER A 342 10.42 -20.31 2.79
N ILE A 343 10.86 -19.26 3.48
CA ILE A 343 10.02 -18.09 3.76
C ILE A 343 9.53 -17.43 2.44
N CYS A 344 8.21 -17.27 2.32
CA CYS A 344 7.48 -16.59 1.25
C CYS A 344 7.53 -15.07 1.39
N LEU A 345 7.67 -14.53 2.60
CA LEU A 345 7.82 -13.09 2.84
C LEU A 345 9.26 -12.62 2.62
N LYS A 346 9.52 -11.87 1.56
CA LYS A 346 10.85 -11.33 1.24
C LYS A 346 11.00 -9.89 1.74
N GLN A 347 12.05 -9.64 2.51
CA GLN A 347 12.39 -8.30 2.95
C GLN A 347 12.81 -7.45 1.74
N VAL A 348 12.08 -6.36 1.52
CA VAL A 348 12.36 -5.39 0.45
C VAL A 348 12.90 -4.08 1.01
N PHE A 349 12.59 -3.76 2.26
CA PHE A 349 13.17 -2.64 2.98
C PHE A 349 13.69 -3.14 4.34
N PRO A 350 14.97 -2.90 4.70
CA PRO A 350 15.92 -1.95 4.09
C PRO A 350 16.75 -2.49 2.92
N LYS A 351 16.48 -3.69 2.39
CA LYS A 351 17.24 -4.29 1.28
C LYS A 351 17.46 -3.32 0.11
N TYR A 352 16.43 -2.60 -0.31
CA TYR A 352 16.50 -1.60 -1.39
C TYR A 352 16.58 -0.14 -0.88
N ALA A 353 16.81 0.11 0.42
CA ALA A 353 16.70 1.43 1.02
C ALA A 353 17.52 2.53 0.32
N LYS A 354 18.72 2.19 -0.18
CA LYS A 354 19.59 3.12 -0.91
C LYS A 354 18.86 3.79 -2.10
N GLN A 355 17.98 3.06 -2.77
CA GLN A 355 17.23 3.54 -3.93
C GLN A 355 16.05 4.45 -3.56
N PHE A 356 15.59 4.44 -2.30
CA PHE A 356 14.37 5.16 -1.88
C PHE A 356 14.62 6.17 -0.76
N ASN A 357 15.85 6.28 -0.24
CA ASN A 357 16.17 7.16 0.89
C ASN A 357 15.92 8.66 0.60
N TYR A 358 15.99 9.10 -0.65
CA TYR A 358 15.69 10.49 -1.01
C TYR A 358 14.20 10.81 -0.85
N LEU A 359 13.31 9.82 -1.05
CA LEU A 359 11.86 9.94 -0.86
C LEU A 359 11.42 10.03 0.60
N ARG A 360 12.32 9.75 1.56
CA ARG A 360 12.02 9.83 3.00
C ARG A 360 12.09 11.25 3.56
N LEU A 361 11.92 12.28 2.72
CA LEU A 361 11.91 13.68 3.13
C LEU A 361 10.83 13.96 4.17
N VAL A 362 9.58 13.58 3.87
CA VAL A 362 8.44 13.80 4.78
C VAL A 362 8.59 13.00 6.08
N ASP A 363 9.17 11.79 6.01
CA ASP A 363 9.49 10.97 7.19
C ASP A 363 10.54 11.66 8.09
N ARG A 364 11.59 12.25 7.50
CA ARG A 364 12.56 13.06 8.24
C ARG A 364 11.92 14.30 8.87
N MET A 365 11.01 14.98 8.16
CA MET A 365 10.26 16.11 8.70
C MET A 365 9.35 15.71 9.85
N ALA A 366 8.66 14.56 9.76
CA ALA A 366 7.84 14.03 10.85
C ALA A 366 8.70 13.70 12.08
N ASN A 367 9.87 13.09 11.90
CA ASN A 367 10.80 12.84 13.02
C ASN A 367 11.26 14.14 13.70
N LEU A 368 11.46 15.23 12.93
CA LEU A 368 11.76 16.54 13.50
C LEU A 368 10.53 17.10 14.23
N PHE A 369 9.36 17.11 13.60
CA PHE A 369 8.10 17.56 14.20
C PHE A 369 7.84 16.90 15.55
N ILE A 370 7.96 15.57 15.60
CA ILE A 370 7.87 14.74 16.80
C ILE A 370 8.78 15.24 17.93
N ARG A 371 10.02 15.64 17.62
CA ARG A 371 10.98 16.11 18.63
C ARG A 371 10.59 17.46 19.23
N PHE A 372 9.81 18.26 18.49
CA PHE A 372 9.39 19.61 18.90
C PHE A 372 7.94 19.67 19.38
N LEU A 373 7.21 18.56 19.41
CA LEU A 373 5.94 18.46 20.11
C LEU A 373 6.18 18.65 21.62
N GLY A 374 6.01 19.90 22.07
CA GLY A 374 6.27 20.31 23.45
C GLY A 374 5.33 19.69 24.49
N ILE A 375 4.19 19.13 24.06
CA ILE A 375 3.22 18.43 24.91
C ILE A 375 2.83 17.11 24.23
N LYS A 376 3.05 15.99 24.90
CA LYS A 376 2.67 14.65 24.43
C LYS A 376 1.15 14.50 24.38
N GLY A 377 0.66 13.86 23.32
CA GLY A 377 -0.78 13.70 23.04
C GLY A 377 -1.40 14.85 22.24
N THR A 378 -0.65 15.91 21.94
CA THR A 378 -1.10 16.97 21.02
C THR A 378 -0.55 16.72 19.63
N MET A 379 -1.36 16.94 18.59
CA MET A 379 -0.91 16.99 17.19
C MET A 379 -0.63 18.43 16.73
N LYS A 380 -0.51 19.38 17.67
CA LYS A 380 -0.31 20.81 17.38
C LYS A 380 1.00 21.29 17.96
N LEU A 381 1.77 22.01 17.15
CA LEU A 381 2.91 22.78 17.63
C LEU A 381 2.41 24.09 18.23
N GLY A 382 2.69 24.32 19.52
CA GLY A 382 2.51 25.64 20.11
C GLY A 382 3.46 26.67 19.47
N PRO A 383 3.20 27.98 19.60
CA PRO A 383 3.99 29.04 18.95
C PRO A 383 5.51 28.95 19.18
N THR A 384 5.91 28.56 20.39
CA THR A 384 7.33 28.36 20.74
C THR A 384 7.92 27.12 20.08
N GLY A 385 7.20 25.99 20.08
CA GLY A 385 7.64 24.77 19.38
C GLY A 385 7.76 25.00 17.88
N PHE A 386 6.81 25.73 17.28
CA PHE A 386 6.85 26.09 15.87
C PHE A 386 8.06 26.98 15.53
N ARG A 387 8.33 28.02 16.32
CA ARG A 387 9.51 28.89 16.13
C ARG A 387 10.83 28.10 16.21
N THR A 388 10.94 27.16 17.16
CA THR A 388 12.14 26.31 17.28
C THR A 388 12.26 25.34 16.11
N PHE A 389 11.16 24.71 15.70
CA PHE A 389 11.12 23.83 14.53
C PHE A 389 11.60 24.54 13.26
N ILE A 390 11.07 25.74 12.96
CA ILE A 390 11.47 26.52 11.78
C ILE A 390 12.95 26.90 11.83
N ARG A 391 13.48 27.27 13.00
CA ARG A 391 14.91 27.59 13.16
C ARG A 391 15.81 26.38 12.91
N SER A 392 15.40 25.19 13.36
CA SER A 392 16.17 23.95 13.19
C SER A 392 16.08 23.33 11.79
N VAL A 393 15.08 23.72 10.98
CA VAL A 393 14.86 23.21 9.61
C VAL A 393 15.54 24.07 8.53
N ARG A 394 16.06 25.27 8.86
CA ARG A 394 16.83 26.06 7.88
C ARG A 394 18.09 25.28 7.43
N PRO A 395 18.31 25.09 6.12
CA PRO A 395 19.55 24.50 5.65
C PRO A 395 20.73 25.42 6.02
N ALA A 396 21.84 24.83 6.45
CA ALA A 396 23.09 25.56 6.64
C ALA A 396 23.46 26.29 5.33
N PRO A 397 23.93 27.55 5.38
CA PRO A 397 24.41 28.23 4.20
C PRO A 397 25.73 27.61 3.80
N SER A 398 25.72 26.62 2.91
CA SER A 398 26.93 26.19 2.21
C SER A 398 27.25 27.25 1.17
N GLY A 399 28.34 27.97 1.39
CA GLY A 399 28.77 29.09 0.57
C GLY A 399 28.98 28.68 -0.89
N TRP A 400 28.38 29.48 -1.78
CA TRP A 400 28.87 29.76 -3.13
C TRP A 400 28.56 31.23 -3.44
N GLY A 401 29.52 31.87 -4.09
CA GLY A 401 29.63 33.32 -4.20
C GLY A 401 28.55 34.00 -5.04
N SER A 402 28.34 35.27 -4.70
CA SER A 402 27.91 36.39 -5.56
C SER A 402 27.43 36.01 -6.97
N GLY A 403 26.12 35.80 -7.09
CA GLY A 403 25.41 35.70 -8.36
C GLY A 403 23.92 35.57 -8.06
N SER A 404 23.20 36.68 -8.17
CA SER A 404 21.76 36.87 -7.93
C SER A 404 20.88 35.64 -8.23
N LEU A 405 20.25 35.09 -7.19
CA LEU A 405 19.00 34.35 -7.30
C LEU A 405 18.08 34.79 -6.15
N GLU A 406 17.39 35.92 -6.35
CA GLU A 406 16.20 36.23 -5.57
C GLU A 406 15.17 35.14 -5.84
N THR A 407 14.94 34.28 -4.86
CA THR A 407 13.73 33.45 -4.80
C THR A 407 12.99 33.82 -3.53
N SER A 408 11.95 34.63 -3.72
CA SER A 408 11.02 35.05 -2.70
C SER A 408 10.32 33.83 -2.09
N LEU A 409 10.74 33.45 -0.88
CA LEU A 409 10.06 32.44 -0.05
C LEU A 409 8.71 32.92 0.52
N THR A 410 8.09 33.93 -0.08
CA THR A 410 6.81 34.52 0.35
C THR A 410 5.68 34.38 -0.69
N SER A 411 5.93 33.75 -1.84
CA SER A 411 4.91 33.56 -2.88
C SER A 411 4.96 32.14 -3.43
N GLY A 412 4.18 31.22 -2.85
CA GLY A 412 4.12 29.85 -3.38
C GLY A 412 3.67 28.75 -2.43
N TRP A 413 3.10 29.07 -1.27
CA TRP A 413 2.18 28.12 -0.64
C TRP A 413 0.86 28.25 -1.38
N PRO A 414 0.32 27.21 -2.05
CA PRO A 414 -1.11 27.17 -2.26
C PRO A 414 -1.70 27.14 -0.86
N LEU A 415 -2.28 28.27 -0.46
CA LEU A 415 -3.24 28.31 0.64
C LEU A 415 -4.20 27.16 0.38
N LEU A 416 -4.12 26.12 1.21
CA LEU A 416 -5.19 25.15 1.35
C LEU A 416 -6.43 25.98 1.71
N PRO A 417 -7.46 26.08 0.85
CA PRO A 417 -8.73 26.60 1.30
C PRO A 417 -9.20 25.60 2.36
N ASP A 418 -9.51 26.10 3.56
CA ASP A 418 -10.02 25.37 4.71
C ASP A 418 -8.98 24.56 5.53
N CYS A 419 -7.93 25.25 5.96
CA CYS A 419 -7.21 24.85 7.18
C CYS A 419 -8.09 25.25 8.40
N PRO A 420 -8.54 24.32 9.27
CA PRO A 420 -9.43 24.63 10.41
C PRO A 420 -8.77 25.43 11.55
N TRP A 421 -7.66 26.13 11.29
CA TRP A 421 -6.81 26.75 12.31
C TRP A 421 -6.85 28.29 12.33
N GLU A 422 -7.75 28.93 11.58
CA GLU A 422 -7.83 30.41 11.56
C GLU A 422 -8.82 31.04 12.54
N ASN A 423 -9.54 30.27 13.35
CA ASN A 423 -10.30 30.83 14.47
C ASN A 423 -10.12 29.99 15.73
N LEU A 424 -9.04 30.26 16.48
CA LEU A 424 -8.92 30.21 17.95
C LEU A 424 -7.47 30.47 18.42
#